data_AF-A0A963L989-F1
#
_entry.id   AF-A0A963L989-F1
#
_cell.length_a   1.000
_cell.length_b   1.000
_cell.length_c   1.000
_cell.angle_alpha   90.00
_cell.angle_beta   90.00
_cell.angle_gamma   90.00
#
_symmetry.space_group_name_H-M   'P 1'
#
loop_
_entity.id
_entity.type
_entity.pdbx_description
1 polymer ?
#
loop_
_entity_poly.entity_id
_entity_poly.type
_entity_poly.pdbx_seq_one_letter_code
_entity_poly.pdbx_strand_id
1 'polypeptide(L)'
;RQVVEDSDRERGEQLTSLGAGKGLRSLLVAWDERYALLTVLITAFGRAVSEVGAVMIVGGNIDGFTRVMTTAIALETSKGDLPLALGLGIVLLSVVLLLNTAVAMLRRWRERLDGGDLRMATT
;
A
#
# COMPACT_ATOMS: atom_id res chain seq x y z
N ARG A 1 11.42 0.31 11.05
CA ARG A 1 12.12 0.03 12.32
C ARG A 1 11.14 -0.49 13.37
N GLN A 2 10.07 0.24 13.70
CA GLN A 2 9.04 -0.21 14.66
C GLN A 2 8.41 -1.58 14.39
N VAL A 3 8.01 -1.88 13.14
CA VAL A 3 7.38 -3.17 12.82
C VAL A 3 8.33 -4.37 13.03
N VAL A 4 9.65 -4.14 12.88
CA VAL A 4 10.66 -5.17 13.12
C VAL A 4 10.95 -5.33 14.61
N GLU A 5 10.87 -4.25 15.40
CA GLU A 5 11.07 -4.30 16.86
C GLU A 5 9.87 -4.93 17.58
N ASP A 6 8.64 -4.66 17.14
CA ASP A 6 7.44 -5.26 17.75
C ASP A 6 7.38 -6.78 17.49
N SER A 7 7.73 -7.22 16.29
CA SER A 7 7.76 -8.65 15.92
C SER A 7 8.89 -9.43 16.62
N ASP A 8 10.02 -8.79 16.90
CA ASP A 8 11.15 -9.43 17.62
C ASP A 8 10.89 -9.55 19.13
N ARG A 9 10.08 -8.66 19.71
CA ARG A 9 9.75 -8.65 21.14
C ARG A 9 8.72 -9.70 21.54
N GLU A 10 7.82 -10.11 20.64
CA GLU A 10 6.80 -11.14 20.90
C GLU A 10 7.23 -12.57 20.54
N ARG A 11 8.17 -12.77 19.60
CA ARG A 11 8.50 -14.12 19.07
C ARG A 11 9.99 -14.46 19.02
N GLY A 12 10.86 -13.57 19.48
CA GLY A 12 12.32 -13.70 19.38
C GLY A 12 12.88 -14.95 20.05
N GLU A 13 12.35 -15.35 21.21
CA GLU A 13 12.90 -16.47 21.99
C GLU A 13 12.48 -17.85 21.44
N GLN A 14 11.27 -17.97 20.87
CA GLN A 14 10.77 -19.23 20.31
C GLN A 14 11.38 -19.57 18.94
N LEU A 15 11.62 -18.57 18.09
CA LEU A 15 12.22 -18.78 16.76
C LEU A 15 13.73 -19.04 16.82
N THR A 16 14.39 -18.59 17.90
CA THR A 16 15.83 -18.83 18.12
C THR A 16 16.12 -20.28 18.52
N SER A 17 15.17 -20.98 19.17
CA SER A 17 15.34 -22.39 19.56
C SER A 17 15.23 -23.37 18.37
N LEU A 18 14.57 -22.96 17.29
CA LEU A 18 14.27 -23.81 16.11
C LEU A 18 15.31 -23.74 14.98
N GLY A 19 16.41 -22.99 15.14
CA GLY A 19 17.54 -22.99 14.19
C GLY A 19 17.23 -22.43 12.78
N ALA A 20 16.16 -21.64 12.63
CA ALA A 20 15.76 -21.10 11.33
C ALA A 20 16.68 -19.94 10.89
N GLY A 21 17.37 -20.11 9.75
CA GLY A 21 18.24 -19.10 9.16
C GLY A 21 17.50 -17.79 8.81
N LYS A 22 18.22 -16.66 8.87
CA LYS A 22 17.67 -15.29 8.74
C LYS A 22 16.74 -15.09 7.52
N GLY A 23 17.01 -15.76 6.40
CA GLY A 23 16.19 -15.69 5.18
C GLY A 23 14.86 -16.45 5.28
N LEU A 24 14.83 -17.61 5.93
CA LEU A 24 13.59 -18.37 6.13
C LEU A 24 12.68 -17.66 7.15
N ARG A 25 13.30 -17.01 8.14
CA ARG A 25 12.61 -16.19 9.16
C ARG A 25 11.99 -14.94 8.53
N SER A 26 12.68 -14.24 7.62
CA SER A 26 12.06 -13.10 6.91
C SER A 26 10.94 -13.52 5.98
N LEU A 27 11.04 -14.70 5.35
CA LEU A 27 9.99 -15.23 4.49
C LEU A 27 8.75 -15.63 5.29
N LEU A 28 8.93 -16.30 6.44
CA LEU A 28 7.84 -16.64 7.35
C LEU A 28 7.17 -15.40 7.94
N VAL A 29 7.95 -14.41 8.39
CA VAL A 29 7.39 -13.15 8.92
C VAL A 29 6.69 -12.36 7.81
N ALA A 30 7.22 -12.32 6.58
CA ALA A 30 6.52 -11.69 5.46
C ALA A 30 5.19 -12.40 5.12
N TRP A 31 5.13 -13.72 5.31
CA TRP A 31 3.91 -14.50 5.09
C TRP A 31 2.87 -14.30 6.20
N ASP A 32 3.33 -14.22 7.45
CA ASP A 32 2.50 -14.02 8.64
C ASP A 32 2.01 -12.57 8.75
N GLU A 33 2.88 -11.60 8.47
CA GLU A 33 2.62 -10.16 8.52
C GLU A 33 2.20 -9.54 7.17
N ARG A 34 1.63 -10.34 6.27
CA ARG A 34 1.11 -9.86 4.98
C ARG A 34 0.21 -8.61 5.09
N TYR A 35 -0.48 -8.44 6.23
CA TYR A 35 -1.32 -7.26 6.51
C TYR A 35 -0.53 -6.03 6.96
N ALA A 36 0.58 -6.21 7.69
CA ALA A 36 1.48 -5.11 8.00
C ALA A 36 2.14 -4.62 6.70
N LEU A 37 2.55 -5.55 5.82
CA LEU A 37 3.06 -5.25 4.49
C LEU A 37 2.02 -4.52 3.62
N LEU A 38 0.75 -4.94 3.67
CA LEU A 38 -0.35 -4.28 2.97
C LEU A 38 -0.54 -2.82 3.44
N THR A 39 -0.45 -2.58 4.75
CA THR A 39 -0.56 -1.23 5.34
C THR A 39 0.61 -0.35 4.93
N VAL A 40 1.84 -0.89 4.95
CA VAL A 40 3.03 -0.21 4.44
C VAL A 40 2.88 0.10 2.95
N LEU A 41 2.33 -0.83 2.15
CA LEU A 41 2.08 -0.63 0.73
C LEU A 41 1.10 0.51 0.47
N ILE A 42 -0.04 0.56 1.17
CA ILE A 42 -1.02 1.65 1.04
C ILE A 42 -0.39 2.99 1.44
N THR A 43 0.39 2.99 2.53
CA THR A 43 1.08 4.20 3.02
C THR A 43 2.12 4.70 2.01
N ALA A 44 2.92 3.80 1.44
CA ALA A 44 3.91 4.11 0.42
C ALA A 44 3.26 4.58 -0.89
N PHE A 45 2.15 3.94 -1.30
CA PHE A 45 1.38 4.32 -2.46
C PHE A 45 0.84 5.74 -2.34
N GLY A 46 0.27 6.12 -1.18
CA GLY A 46 -0.18 7.49 -0.93
C GLY A 46 0.94 8.53 -1.05
N ARG A 47 2.15 8.20 -0.56
CA ARG A 47 3.33 9.07 -0.75
C ARG A 47 3.73 9.19 -2.22
N ALA A 48 3.78 8.08 -2.95
CA ALA A 48 4.14 8.08 -4.38
C ALA A 48 3.15 8.89 -5.23
N VAL A 49 1.84 8.79 -4.96
CA VAL A 49 0.81 9.59 -5.65
C VAL A 49 0.95 11.09 -5.34
N SER A 50 1.48 11.44 -4.16
CA SER A 50 1.67 12.83 -3.73
C SER A 50 2.94 13.48 -4.33
N GLU A 51 3.87 12.70 -4.88
CA GLU A 51 5.14 13.19 -5.49
C GLU A 51 4.98 13.76 -6.92
N VAL A 52 3.79 14.28 -7.25
CA VAL A 52 3.46 14.81 -8.59
C VAL A 52 4.45 15.90 -9.05
N GLY A 53 4.89 16.76 -8.14
CA GLY A 53 5.82 17.85 -8.46
C GLY A 53 7.20 17.36 -8.92
N ALA A 54 7.74 16.32 -8.28
CA ALA A 54 9.02 15.72 -8.69
C ALA A 54 8.90 15.03 -10.05
N VAL A 55 7.81 14.29 -10.27
CA VAL A 55 7.51 13.61 -11.54
C VAL A 55 7.38 14.60 -12.70
N MET A 56 6.78 15.77 -12.46
CA MET A 56 6.61 16.82 -13.46
C MET A 56 7.95 17.42 -13.92
N ILE A 57 8.95 17.50 -13.04
CA ILE A 57 10.28 18.06 -13.33
C ILE A 57 11.21 17.03 -14.00
N VAL A 58 11.18 15.77 -13.56
CA VAL A 58 12.13 14.72 -13.99
C VAL A 58 11.81 14.13 -15.37
N GLY A 59 10.59 14.31 -15.88
CA GLY A 59 10.22 13.85 -17.23
C GLY A 59 8.94 13.02 -17.32
N GLY A 60 8.09 13.01 -16.29
CA GLY A 60 6.74 12.42 -16.37
C GLY A 60 5.74 13.22 -17.22
N ASN A 61 6.21 14.28 -17.89
CA ASN A 61 5.42 15.20 -18.72
C ASN A 61 6.04 15.40 -20.13
N ILE A 62 6.52 14.36 -20.78
CA ILE A 62 7.08 14.49 -22.13
C ILE A 62 5.92 14.51 -23.13
N ASP A 63 5.72 15.65 -23.80
CA ASP A 63 4.68 15.81 -24.81
C ASP A 63 4.88 14.80 -25.96
N GLY A 64 3.83 14.05 -26.30
CA GLY A 64 3.86 13.08 -27.39
C GLY A 64 4.54 11.72 -27.11
N PHE A 65 5.12 11.51 -25.92
CA PHE A 65 5.74 10.22 -25.54
C PHE A 65 5.01 9.55 -24.38
N THR A 66 5.21 10.08 -23.17
CA THR A 66 4.71 9.45 -21.94
C THR A 66 4.33 10.54 -20.96
N ARG A 67 3.07 10.49 -20.48
CA ARG A 67 2.55 11.41 -19.49
C ARG A 67 1.89 10.66 -18.36
N VAL A 68 2.28 10.96 -17.12
CA VAL A 68 1.64 10.41 -15.93
C VAL A 68 0.32 11.13 -15.70
N MET A 69 -0.73 10.39 -15.32
CA MET A 69 -2.09 10.91 -15.16
C MET A 69 -2.15 12.10 -14.18
N THR A 70 -1.41 12.04 -13.06
CA THR A 70 -1.32 13.11 -12.07
C THR A 70 -0.70 14.39 -12.65
N THR A 71 0.30 14.25 -13.51
CA THR A 71 0.95 15.38 -14.17
C THR A 71 0.09 15.96 -15.29
N ALA A 72 -0.71 15.14 -15.98
CA ALA A 72 -1.71 15.63 -16.92
C ALA A 72 -2.76 16.51 -16.24
N ILE A 73 -3.25 16.09 -15.07
CA ILE A 73 -4.20 16.89 -14.27
C ILE A 73 -3.59 18.24 -13.90
N ALA A 74 -2.35 18.25 -13.41
CA ALA A 74 -1.66 19.48 -13.03
C ALA A 74 -1.43 20.41 -14.22
N LEU A 75 -0.95 19.88 -15.35
CA LEU A 75 -0.67 20.65 -16.55
C LEU A 75 -1.94 21.29 -17.13
N GLU A 76 -3.01 20.52 -17.24
CA GLU A 76 -4.25 20.99 -17.85
C GLU A 76 -4.97 22.02 -16.96
N THR A 77 -4.84 21.87 -15.64
CA THR A 77 -5.25 22.90 -14.67
C THR A 77 -4.45 24.19 -14.87
N SER A 78 -3.12 24.11 -15.07
CA SER A 78 -2.28 25.29 -15.33
C SER A 78 -2.55 25.96 -16.68
N LYS A 79 -3.03 25.22 -17.68
CA LYS A 79 -3.48 25.76 -18.96
C LYS A 79 -4.87 26.41 -18.91
N GLY A 80 -5.64 26.15 -17.86
CA GLY A 80 -6.99 26.67 -17.67
C GLY A 80 -8.11 25.77 -18.24
N ASP A 81 -7.79 24.59 -18.80
CA ASP A 81 -8.79 23.59 -19.21
C ASP A 81 -9.16 22.72 -17.99
N LEU A 82 -9.95 23.33 -17.11
CA LEU A 82 -10.52 22.67 -15.94
C LEU A 82 -11.42 21.46 -16.28
N PRO A 83 -12.26 21.49 -17.34
CA PRO A 83 -13.10 20.35 -17.69
C PRO A 83 -12.31 19.05 -17.87
N LEU A 84 -11.21 19.09 -18.64
CA LEU A 84 -10.38 17.90 -18.85
C LEU A 84 -9.64 17.49 -17.56
N ALA A 85 -9.10 18.47 -16.82
CA ALA A 85 -8.40 18.23 -15.56
C ALA A 85 -9.31 17.56 -14.51
N LEU A 86 -10.55 18.04 -14.37
CA LEU A 86 -11.55 17.48 -13.46
C LEU A 86 -11.98 16.08 -13.89
N GLY A 87 -12.17 15.84 -15.19
CA GLY A 87 -12.48 14.51 -15.72
C GLY A 87 -11.41 13.49 -15.37
N LEU A 88 -10.13 13.82 -15.64
CA LEU A 88 -8.99 12.97 -15.26
C LEU A 88 -8.89 12.80 -13.74
N GLY A 89 -9.14 13.86 -12.97
CA GLY A 89 -9.16 13.81 -11.50
C GLY A 89 -10.19 12.85 -10.93
N ILE A 90 -11.41 12.85 -11.47
CA ILE A 90 -12.48 11.93 -11.05
C ILE A 90 -12.10 10.48 -11.35
N VAL A 91 -11.54 10.21 -12.53
CA VAL A 91 -11.10 8.85 -12.89
C VAL A 91 -10.00 8.38 -11.95
N LEU A 92 -8.99 9.21 -11.70
CA LEU A 92 -7.89 8.88 -10.80
C LEU A 92 -8.41 8.61 -9.37
N LEU A 93 -9.26 9.49 -8.83
CA LEU A 93 -9.88 9.31 -7.52
C LEU A 93 -10.68 8.02 -7.43
N SER A 94 -11.44 7.69 -8.48
CA SER A 94 -12.24 6.46 -8.54
C SER A 94 -11.35 5.22 -8.48
N VAL A 95 -10.24 5.20 -9.24
CA VAL A 95 -9.29 4.09 -9.23
C VAL A 95 -8.62 3.93 -7.86
N VAL A 96 -8.16 5.03 -7.28
CA VAL A 96 -7.51 5.02 -5.95
C VAL A 96 -8.48 4.53 -4.87
N LEU A 97 -9.71 5.04 -4.89
CA LEU A 97 -10.75 4.63 -3.94
C LEU A 97 -11.05 3.14 -4.08
N LEU A 98 -11.25 2.65 -5.31
CA LEU A 98 -11.57 1.25 -5.57
C LEU A 98 -10.44 0.32 -5.09
N LEU A 99 -9.18 0.66 -5.39
CA LEU A 99 -8.02 -0.08 -4.89
C LEU A 99 -7.98 -0.10 -3.36
N ASN A 100 -8.10 1.07 -2.72
CA ASN A 100 -8.01 1.17 -1.27
C ASN A 100 -9.16 0.43 -0.58
N THR A 101 -10.38 0.54 -1.10
CA THR A 101 -11.55 -0.19 -0.59
C THR A 101 -11.41 -1.69 -0.80
N ALA A 102 -10.94 -2.16 -1.97
CA ALA A 102 -10.72 -3.58 -2.21
C ALA A 102 -9.71 -4.17 -1.22
N VAL A 103 -8.61 -3.46 -0.99
CA VAL A 103 -7.58 -3.82 -0.03
C VAL A 103 -8.13 -3.85 1.40
N ALA A 104 -8.88 -2.81 1.81
CA ALA A 104 -9.50 -2.73 3.13
C ALA A 104 -10.56 -3.82 3.34
N MET A 105 -11.36 -4.12 2.32
CA MET A 105 -12.39 -5.15 2.36
C MET A 105 -11.76 -6.54 2.45
N LEU A 106 -10.70 -6.82 1.68
CA LEU A 106 -9.95 -8.07 1.77
C LEU A 106 -9.38 -8.28 3.17
N ARG A 107 -8.79 -7.23 3.76
CA ARG A 107 -8.32 -7.27 5.16
C ARG A 107 -9.45 -7.59 6.13
N ARG A 108 -10.57 -6.86 6.03
CA ARG A 108 -11.71 -7.01 6.96
C ARG A 108 -12.44 -8.35 6.83
N TRP A 109 -12.54 -8.90 5.63
CA TRP A 109 -13.15 -10.22 5.40
C TRP A 109 -12.35 -11.33 6.06
N ARG A 110 -11.01 -11.21 6.11
CA ARG A 110 -10.17 -12.27 6.66
C ARG A 110 -9.91 -12.13 8.15
N GLU A 111 -9.89 -10.91 8.71
CA GLU A 111 -9.95 -10.72 10.17
C GLU A 111 -11.20 -11.36 10.80
N ARG A 112 -12.32 -11.40 10.06
CA ARG A 112 -13.54 -12.11 10.48
C ARG A 112 -13.39 -13.64 10.47
N LEU A 113 -12.53 -14.18 9.61
CA LEU A 113 -12.23 -15.62 9.54
C LEU A 113 -11.27 -16.01 10.67
N ASP A 114 -10.21 -15.22 10.87
CA ASP A 114 -9.21 -15.48 11.92
C ASP A 114 -9.80 -15.24 13.33
N GLY A 115 -10.79 -14.35 13.48
CA GLY A 115 -11.52 -14.12 14.75
C GLY A 115 -12.53 -15.21 15.13
N GLY A 116 -12.84 -16.15 14.24
CA GLY A 116 -13.72 -17.30 14.50
C GLY A 116 -13.02 -18.43 15.27
N ASP A 117 -11.72 -18.64 15.02
CA ASP A 117 -10.97 -19.77 15.57
C ASP A 117 -10.60 -19.59 17.06
N LEU A 118 -10.47 -18.35 17.54
CA LEU A 118 -10.17 -18.07 18.96
C LEU A 118 -11.35 -18.29 19.92
N ARG A 119 -12.58 -18.50 19.40
CA ARG A 119 -13.76 -18.77 20.23
C ARG A 119 -14.05 -20.26 20.42
N MET A 120 -13.44 -21.14 19.63
CA MET A 120 -13.63 -22.59 19.71
C MET A 120 -12.60 -23.29 20.60
N ALA A 121 -11.45 -22.66 20.90
CA ALA A 121 -10.39 -23.24 21.72
C ALA A 121 -10.60 -23.08 23.25
N THR A 122 -11.70 -22.45 23.68
CA THR A 122 -11.95 -22.09 25.09
C THR A 122 -13.21 -22.73 25.69
N THR A 123 -13.75 -23.80 25.07
CA THR A 123 -14.87 -24.58 25.64
C THR A 123 -14.44 -25.99 26.00
#